data_AF-A0A7W0Q5P5-F1
#
_entry.id   AF-A0A7W0Q5P5-F1
#
_cell.length_a   1.000
_cell.length_b   1.000
_cell.length_c   1.000
_cell.angle_alpha   90.00
_cell.angle_beta   90.00
_cell.angle_gamma   90.00
#
_symmetry.space_group_name_H-M   'P 1'
#
loop_
_entity.id
_entity.type
_entity.pdbx_description
1 polymer ?
#
loop_
_entity_poly.entity_id
_entity_poly.type
_entity_poly.pdbx_seq_one_letter_code
_entity_poly.pdbx_strand_id
1 'polypeptide(L)'
;MSEDVTMQQLVELLPPRIWYLTSNGSDMWCRRPYGFLFSTGQAAETFALAMGNGEALFAVGLDAGNLLSEDVLSGLRDSAVTRLFIDPQIDDASGDVHGKILRLSPLQ
;
A
#
# COMPACT_ATOMS: atom_id res chain seq x y z
N MET A 1 -13.41 2.74 -19.90
CA MET A 1 -12.69 4.02 -19.63
C MET A 1 -12.02 3.85 -18.29
N SER A 2 -10.71 3.73 -18.27
CA SER A 2 -9.94 3.68 -17.02
C SER A 2 -9.73 5.13 -16.61
N GLU A 3 -10.45 5.60 -15.60
CA GLU A 3 -10.21 6.94 -15.06
C GLU A 3 -8.81 6.95 -14.43
N ASP A 4 -7.91 7.74 -15.02
CA ASP A 4 -6.65 8.13 -14.41
C ASP A 4 -6.98 9.00 -13.20
N VAL A 5 -7.17 8.36 -12.04
CA VAL A 5 -7.37 9.04 -10.77
C VAL A 5 -6.08 9.79 -10.46
N THR A 6 -6.17 11.12 -10.42
CA THR A 6 -5.03 11.95 -10.04
C THR A 6 -4.65 11.67 -8.59
N MET A 7 -3.38 11.88 -8.26
CA MET A 7 -2.87 11.65 -6.91
C MET A 7 -3.65 12.42 -5.84
N GLN A 8 -4.08 13.65 -6.13
CA GLN A 8 -4.91 14.45 -5.24
C GLN A 8 -6.30 13.83 -5.00
N GLN A 9 -6.97 13.34 -6.05
CA GLN A 9 -8.26 12.68 -5.90
C GLN A 9 -8.17 11.38 -5.11
N LEU A 10 -7.05 10.65 -5.23
CA LEU A 10 -6.87 9.44 -4.44
C LEU A 10 -6.85 9.76 -2.93
N VAL A 11 -6.29 10.89 -2.55
CA VAL A 11 -6.12 11.31 -1.16
C VAL A 11 -7.44 11.68 -0.54
N GLU A 12 -8.29 12.36 -1.31
CA GLU A 12 -9.66 12.64 -0.91
C GLU A 12 -10.48 11.35 -0.71
N LEU A 13 -10.06 10.25 -1.34
CA LEU A 13 -10.69 8.94 -1.19
C LEU A 13 -10.01 8.07 -0.13
N LEU A 14 -8.86 8.46 0.39
CA LEU A 14 -8.19 7.75 1.48
C LEU A 14 -8.76 8.21 2.83
N PRO A 15 -8.90 7.29 3.80
CA PRO A 15 -9.18 7.68 5.17
C PRO A 15 -8.05 8.58 5.68
N PRO A 16 -8.33 9.50 6.63
CA PRO A 16 -7.34 10.44 7.15
C PRO A 16 -6.09 9.75 7.71
N ARG A 17 -6.26 8.52 8.21
CA ARG A 17 -5.18 7.65 8.66
C ARG A 17 -5.14 6.40 7.80
N ILE A 18 -3.96 6.08 7.30
CA ILE A 18 -3.68 4.86 6.56
C ILE A 18 -2.61 4.05 7.28
N TRP A 19 -2.56 2.76 6.97
CA TRP A 19 -1.63 1.82 7.56
C TRP A 19 -0.85 1.13 6.46
N TYR A 20 0.41 0.82 6.75
CA TYR A 20 1.27 0.02 5.90
C TYR A 20 2.00 -1.03 6.74
N LEU A 21 2.53 -2.05 6.08
CA LEU A 21 3.29 -3.11 6.74
C LEU A 21 4.77 -2.79 6.73
N THR A 22 5.48 -3.12 7.80
CA THR A 22 6.94 -2.98 7.91
C THR A 22 7.54 -4.13 8.72
N SER A 23 8.75 -4.55 8.37
CA SER A 23 9.53 -5.53 9.14
C SER A 23 10.53 -4.88 10.10
N ASN A 24 10.83 -3.59 9.92
CA ASN A 24 11.85 -2.87 10.69
C ASN A 24 11.31 -1.63 11.43
N GLY A 25 10.01 -1.33 11.29
CA GLY A 25 9.36 -0.20 11.93
C GLY A 25 9.51 1.13 11.18
N SER A 26 10.13 1.16 10.00
CA SER A 26 10.40 2.39 9.24
C SER A 26 10.09 2.24 7.76
N ASP A 27 10.64 1.21 7.12
CA ASP A 27 10.49 1.03 5.68
C ASP A 27 9.20 0.27 5.37
N MET A 28 8.47 0.75 4.36
CA MET A 28 7.28 0.07 3.89
C MET A 28 7.67 -1.24 3.20
N TRP A 29 7.18 -2.34 3.76
CA TRP A 29 7.26 -3.65 3.16
C TRP A 29 6.46 -3.69 1.86
N CYS A 30 7.13 -4.11 0.79
CA CYS A 30 6.58 -4.15 -0.55
C CYS A 30 6.90 -5.49 -1.20
N ARG A 31 5.97 -6.01 -2.00
CA ARG A 31 6.19 -7.16 -2.89
C ARG A 31 6.23 -6.68 -4.32
N ARG A 32 7.40 -6.18 -4.74
CA ARG A 32 7.61 -5.52 -6.04
C ARG A 32 6.91 -6.27 -7.20
N PRO A 33 6.17 -5.56 -8.07
CA PRO A 33 6.02 -4.11 -8.15
C PRO A 33 4.93 -3.51 -7.24
N TYR A 34 4.44 -4.27 -6.26
CA TYR A 34 3.28 -3.93 -5.44
C TYR A 34 3.64 -3.41 -4.04
N GLY A 35 2.96 -2.36 -3.62
CA GLY A 35 2.86 -1.92 -2.22
C GLY A 35 1.42 -2.05 -1.72
N PHE A 36 1.25 -2.05 -0.40
CA PHE A 36 -0.04 -2.34 0.23
C PHE A 36 -0.34 -1.29 1.30
N LEU A 37 -1.52 -0.69 1.20
CA LEU A 37 -2.04 0.31 2.12
C LEU A 37 -3.39 -0.14 2.63
N PHE A 38 -3.68 0.19 3.88
CA PHE A 38 -4.88 -0.28 4.57
C PHE A 38 -5.57 0.88 5.29
N SER A 39 -6.90 0.85 5.33
CA SER A 39 -7.71 1.80 6.09
C SER A 39 -7.63 1.58 7.59
N THR A 40 -7.29 0.36 8.03
CA THR A 40 -7.17 0.01 9.44
C THR A 40 -5.93 -0.86 9.71
N GLY A 41 -5.38 -0.75 10.92
CA GLY A 41 -4.27 -1.60 11.34
C GLY A 41 -4.64 -3.08 11.42
N GLN A 42 -5.88 -3.38 11.79
CA GLN A 42 -6.38 -4.75 11.85
C GLN A 42 -6.46 -5.40 10.46
N ALA A 43 -6.84 -4.64 9.41
CA ALA A 43 -6.80 -5.14 8.04
C ALA A 43 -5.36 -5.42 7.58
N ALA A 44 -4.43 -4.54 7.93
CA ALA A 44 -3.00 -4.72 7.63
C ALA A 44 -2.44 -5.98 8.30
N GLU A 45 -2.67 -6.15 9.60
CA GLU A 45 -2.20 -7.34 10.35
C GLU A 45 -2.83 -8.63 9.83
N THR A 46 -4.13 -8.61 9.53
CA THR A 46 -4.81 -9.78 8.95
C THR A 46 -4.21 -10.15 7.59
N PHE A 47 -3.94 -9.16 6.73
CA PHE A 47 -3.29 -9.38 5.44
C PHE A 47 -1.86 -9.92 5.60
N ALA A 48 -1.09 -9.40 6.57
CA ALA A 48 0.25 -9.90 6.87
C ALA A 48 0.24 -11.37 7.29
N LEU A 49 -0.70 -11.77 8.16
CA LEU A 49 -0.87 -13.16 8.57
C LEU A 49 -1.23 -14.06 7.38
N ALA A 50 -2.14 -13.61 6.53
CA ALA A 50 -2.60 -14.37 5.37
C ALA A 50 -1.51 -14.54 4.29
N MET A 51 -0.60 -13.58 4.14
CA MET A 51 0.51 -13.67 3.18
C MET A 51 1.55 -14.74 3.54
N GLY A 52 1.62 -15.20 4.80
CA GLY A 52 2.43 -16.36 5.20
C GLY A 52 3.93 -16.24 4.89
N ASN A 53 4.46 -15.01 4.89
CA ASN A 53 5.77 -14.65 4.33
C ASN A 53 6.96 -15.03 5.24
N GLY A 54 6.71 -15.57 6.44
CA GLY A 54 7.75 -15.95 7.41
C GLY A 54 8.47 -14.77 8.08
N GLU A 55 8.22 -13.54 7.63
CA GLU A 55 8.70 -12.31 8.26
C GLU A 55 7.68 -11.78 9.27
N ALA A 56 8.15 -11.30 10.42
CA ALA A 56 7.29 -10.58 11.37
C ALA A 56 7.01 -9.18 10.81
N LEU A 57 5.83 -9.01 10.22
CA LEU A 57 5.34 -7.74 9.72
C LEU A 57 4.41 -7.09 10.75
N PHE A 58 4.57 -5.78 10.93
CA PHE A 58 3.78 -4.98 11.84
C PHE A 58 3.10 -3.85 11.07
N ALA A 59 1.88 -3.51 11.50
CA ALA A 59 1.14 -2.40 10.91
C ALA A 59 1.54 -1.07 11.56
N VAL A 60 1.99 -0.12 10.74
CA VAL A 60 2.31 1.25 11.17
C VAL A 60 1.32 2.21 10.54
N GLY A 61 0.62 2.97 11.38
CA GLY A 61 -0.37 3.95 10.94
C GLY A 61 0.22 5.36 10.82
N LEU A 62 0.07 5.99 9.66
CA LEU A 62 0.44 7.39 9.40
C LEU A 62 -0.75 8.21 8.89
N ASP A 63 -0.63 9.54 8.94
CA ASP A 63 -1.56 10.44 8.28
C ASP A 63 -1.46 10.30 6.75
N ALA A 64 -2.60 10.16 6.07
CA ALA A 64 -2.64 9.96 4.62
C ALA A 64 -1.90 11.05 3.83
N GLY A 65 -1.92 12.29 4.34
CA GLY A 65 -1.17 13.41 3.76
C GLY A 65 0.34 13.19 3.73
N ASN A 66 0.92 12.46 4.69
CA ASN A 66 2.36 12.21 4.74
C ASN A 66 2.80 11.14 3.73
N LEU A 67 1.91 10.23 3.31
CA LEU A 67 2.21 9.25 2.26
C LEU A 67 2.53 9.93 0.92
N LEU A 68 1.92 11.09 0.69
CA LEU A 68 2.06 11.85 -0.54
C LEU A 68 3.26 12.78 -0.53
N SER A 69 4.01 12.81 0.57
CA SER A 69 5.27 13.53 0.59
C SER A 69 6.12 13.03 -0.56
N GLU A 70 6.74 13.96 -1.29
CA GLU A 70 7.60 13.62 -2.42
C GLU A 70 8.71 12.65 -1.98
N ASP A 71 9.16 12.74 -0.73
CA ASP A 71 10.11 11.80 -0.11
C ASP A 71 9.61 10.35 -0.10
N VAL A 72 8.39 10.11 0.38
CA VAL A 72 7.82 8.76 0.43
C VAL A 72 7.56 8.25 -0.98
N LEU A 73 7.04 9.08 -1.86
CA LEU A 73 6.78 8.71 -3.25
C LEU A 73 8.05 8.42 -4.04
N SER A 74 9.11 9.20 -3.81
CA SER A 74 10.43 8.95 -4.39
C SER A 74 10.98 7.62 -3.88
N GLY A 75 10.91 7.38 -2.56
CA GLY A 75 11.36 6.11 -1.96
C GLY A 75 10.62 4.88 -2.52
N LEU A 76 9.31 4.99 -2.77
CA LEU A 76 8.53 3.94 -3.42
C LEU A 76 8.97 3.70 -4.87
N ARG A 77 9.28 4.77 -5.61
CA ARG A 77 9.78 4.68 -6.99
C ARG A 77 11.17 4.06 -7.06
N ASP A 78 12.08 4.48 -6.18
CA ASP A 78 13.42 3.89 -6.05
C ASP A 78 13.33 2.39 -5.68
N SER A 79 12.29 2.02 -4.94
CA SER A 79 11.95 0.63 -4.61
C SER A 79 11.25 -0.12 -5.74
N ALA A 80 11.18 0.43 -6.97
CA ALA A 80 10.49 -0.14 -8.13
C ALA A 80 9.01 -0.51 -7.88
N VAL A 81 8.37 0.16 -6.92
CA VAL A 81 6.94 0.04 -6.67
C VAL A 81 6.21 0.95 -7.63
N THR A 82 5.28 0.38 -8.41
CA THR A 82 4.49 1.12 -9.40
C THR A 82 2.99 1.00 -9.16
N ARG A 83 2.58 0.13 -8.23
CA ARG A 83 1.18 -0.19 -7.95
C ARG A 83 0.98 -0.26 -6.44
N LEU A 84 0.06 0.53 -5.91
CA LEU A 84 -0.34 0.47 -4.52
C LEU A 84 -1.75 -0.10 -4.43
N PHE A 85 -1.90 -1.23 -3.76
CA PHE A 85 -3.21 -1.75 -3.39
C PHE A 85 -3.74 -1.01 -2.17
N ILE A 86 -5.00 -0.62 -2.21
CA ILE A 86 -5.74 -0.04 -1.09
C ILE A 86 -6.74 -1.08 -0.59
N ASP A 87 -6.63 -1.42 0.69
CA ASP A 87 -7.40 -2.48 1.37
C ASP A 87 -7.46 -3.79 0.56
N PRO A 88 -6.29 -4.35 0.17
CA PRO A 88 -6.26 -5.61 -0.56
C PRO A 88 -6.88 -6.74 0.26
N GLN A 89 -7.55 -7.65 -0.43
CA GLN A 89 -8.03 -8.92 0.09
C GLN A 89 -7.35 -10.05 -0.69
N ILE A 90 -7.05 -11.15 -0.02
CA ILE A 90 -6.50 -12.35 -0.64
C ILE A 90 -7.65 -13.29 -0.93
N ASP A 91 -7.75 -13.78 -2.17
CA ASP A 91 -8.70 -14.83 -2.51
C ASP A 91 -8.25 -16.16 -1.91
N ASP A 92 -9.08 -16.77 -1.08
CA ASP A 92 -8.75 -18.02 -0.39
C ASP A 92 -8.62 -19.22 -1.33
N ALA A 93 -9.22 -19.17 -2.53
CA ALA A 93 -9.23 -20.28 -3.48
C ALA A 93 -8.01 -20.26 -4.43
N SER A 94 -7.59 -19.08 -4.89
CA SER A 94 -6.46 -18.92 -5.82
C SER A 94 -5.19 -18.37 -5.17
N GLY A 95 -5.31 -17.69 -4.03
CA GLY A 95 -4.23 -16.93 -3.40
C GLY A 95 -3.95 -15.58 -4.08
N ASP A 96 -4.79 -15.14 -5.02
CA ASP A 96 -4.61 -13.87 -5.70
C ASP A 96 -4.97 -12.68 -4.81
N VAL A 97 -4.28 -11.56 -5.02
CA VAL A 97 -4.55 -10.31 -4.31
C VAL A 97 -5.48 -9.44 -5.15
N HIS A 98 -6.64 -9.10 -4.59
CA HIS A 98 -7.64 -8.23 -5.18
C HIS A 98 -7.79 -6.95 -4.35
N GLY A 99 -8.09 -5.83 -5.01
CA GLY A 99 -8.33 -4.57 -4.33
C GLY A 99 -8.29 -3.40 -5.29
N LYS A 100 -8.54 -2.20 -4.76
CA LYS A 100 -8.37 -0.97 -5.52
C LYS A 100 -6.89 -0.72 -5.74
N ILE A 101 -6.48 -0.49 -6.98
CA ILE A 101 -5.06 -0.26 -7.33
C ILE A 101 -4.88 1.21 -7.72
N LEU A 102 -4.05 1.92 -6.97
CA LEU A 102 -3.44 3.17 -7.44
C LEU A 102 -2.21 2.82 -8.29
N ARG A 103 -2.13 3.40 -9.47
CA ARG A 103 -0.93 3.34 -10.31
C ARG A 103 -0.10 4.59 -10.05
N LEU A 104 1.16 4.39 -9.67
CA LEU A 104 2.13 5.48 -9.60
C LEU A 104 2.62 5.70 -11.04
N SER A 105 2.23 6.83 -11.65
CA SER A 105 2.74 7.18 -12.97
C SER A 105 4.27 7.25 -12.92
N PRO A 106 4.99 6.70 -13.92
CA PRO A 106 6.38 7.07 -14.09
C PRO A 106 6.42 8.59 -14.29
N LEU A 107 7.18 9.32 -13.46
CA LEU A 107 7.51 10.73 -13.81
C LEU A 107 8.32 10.62 -15.09
N GLN A 108 7.83 11.29 -16.14
CA GLN A 108 8.60 11.55 -17.34
C GLN A 108 9.87 12.32 -17.01
#